data_AF-A0A259IGK4-F1
#
_entry.id   AF-A0A259IGK4-F1
#
_cell.length_a   1.000
_cell.length_b   1.000
_cell.length_c   1.000
_cell.angle_alpha   90.00
_cell.angle_beta   90.00
_cell.angle_gamma   90.00
#
_symmetry.space_group_name_H-M   'P 1'
#
loop_
_entity.id
_entity.type
_entity.pdbx_description
1 polymer ?
#
loop_
_entity_poly.entity_id
_entity_poly.type
_entity_poly.pdbx_seq_one_letter_code
_entity_poly.pdbx_strand_id
1 'polypeptide(L)'
;TVGLETDRLDAVLAGSINLKTEAVNLMIDPREKSGLTSGFDLAGLVKMGGTLANPKAGINQAGVVNSAVSIGLGFLTGGVSILAENARSMTSKSHPCRDALHPWADIYPGAK
;
A
#
# COMPACT_ATOMS: atom_id res chain seq x y z
N THR A 1 -0.46 7.63 8.83
CA THR A 1 0.18 7.03 7.65
C THR A 1 1.67 7.27 7.74
N VAL A 2 2.49 6.33 7.25
CA VAL A 2 3.95 6.48 7.16
C VAL A 2 4.35 6.21 5.72
N GLY A 3 5.15 7.10 5.15
CA GLY A 3 5.73 6.94 3.81
C GLY A 3 7.17 6.45 3.88
N LEU A 4 7.56 5.64 2.91
CA LEU A 4 8.91 5.12 2.69
C LEU A 4 9.29 5.36 1.23
N GLU A 5 10.48 5.90 1.00
CA GLU A 5 10.98 6.18 -0.34
C GLU A 5 12.42 5.67 -0.45
N THR A 6 12.69 4.85 -1.48
CA THR A 6 14.02 4.32 -1.81
C THR A 6 14.30 4.50 -3.31
N ASP A 7 15.48 4.15 -3.79
CA ASP A 7 15.82 4.29 -5.21
C ASP A 7 14.96 3.42 -6.14
N ARG A 8 14.43 2.29 -5.66
CA ARG A 8 13.69 1.31 -6.46
C ARG A 8 12.22 1.17 -6.07
N LEU A 9 11.92 1.41 -4.80
CA LEU A 9 10.64 1.11 -4.20
C LEU A 9 10.12 2.31 -3.40
N ASP A 10 8.84 2.61 -3.60
CA ASP A 10 8.03 3.43 -2.70
C ASP A 10 7.14 2.52 -1.88
N ALA A 11 6.88 2.85 -0.63
CA ALA A 11 5.90 2.13 0.16
C ALA A 11 5.09 3.05 1.08
N VAL A 12 3.82 2.71 1.27
CA VAL A 12 2.93 3.36 2.22
C VAL A 12 2.49 2.36 3.28
N LEU A 13 2.65 2.74 4.55
CA LEU A 13 2.02 2.06 5.68
C LEU A 13 0.83 2.87 6.16
N ALA A 14 -0.36 2.28 6.12
CA ALA A 14 -1.59 2.91 6.56
C ALA A 14 -2.45 1.94 7.36
N GLY A 15 -3.23 2.46 8.32
CA GLY A 15 -4.09 1.63 9.15
C GLY A 15 -4.35 2.26 10.51
N SER A 16 -4.67 1.41 11.48
CA SER A 16 -5.03 1.84 12.83
C SER A 16 -4.36 0.99 13.91
N ILE A 17 -4.19 1.64 15.06
CA ILE A 17 -3.74 1.01 16.30
C ILE A 17 -4.79 1.37 17.36
N ASN A 18 -5.34 0.35 18.00
CA ASN A 18 -6.25 0.52 19.13
C ASN A 18 -5.47 0.32 20.43
N LEU A 19 -5.19 1.41 21.14
CA LEU A 19 -4.42 1.37 22.40
C LEU A 19 -5.19 0.75 23.57
N LYS A 20 -6.52 0.64 23.49
CA LYS A 20 -7.34 -0.01 24.53
C LYS A 20 -7.23 -1.52 24.48
N THR A 21 -7.18 -2.08 23.27
CA THR A 21 -7.13 -3.54 23.04
C THR A 21 -5.76 -4.01 22.56
N GLU A 22 -4.80 -3.09 22.46
CA GLU A 22 -3.49 -3.26 21.82
C GLU A 22 -3.57 -3.75 20.36
N ALA A 23 -4.73 -3.71 19.72
CA ALA A 23 -4.89 -4.29 18.39
C ALA A 23 -4.19 -3.43 17.34
N VAL A 24 -3.39 -4.08 16.49
CA VAL A 24 -2.69 -3.47 15.37
C VAL A 24 -3.34 -3.95 14.08
N ASN A 25 -3.64 -3.04 13.17
CA ASN A 25 -4.08 -3.36 11.82
C ASN A 25 -3.48 -2.37 10.83
N LEU A 26 -2.33 -2.73 10.27
CA LEU A 26 -1.59 -1.91 9.33
C LEU A 26 -1.49 -2.63 7.98
N MET A 27 -1.75 -1.92 6.90
CA MET A 27 -1.55 -2.39 5.53
C MET A 27 -0.25 -1.82 4.99
N ILE A 28 0.44 -2.62 4.17
CA ILE A 28 1.65 -2.22 3.46
C ILE A 28 1.33 -2.20 1.97
N ASP A 29 1.49 -1.04 1.34
CA ASP A 29 1.32 -0.85 -0.11
C ASP A 29 2.69 -0.52 -0.75
N PRO A 30 3.44 -1.53 -1.21
CA PRO A 30 4.68 -1.35 -1.96
C PRO A 30 4.43 -1.07 -3.45
N ARG A 31 5.16 -0.12 -4.00
CA ARG A 31 5.10 0.34 -5.41
C ARG A 31 6.51 0.38 -5.99
N GLU A 32 6.77 -0.43 -7.02
CA GLU A 32 8.03 -0.39 -7.78
C GLU A 32 8.08 0.85 -8.68
N LYS A 33 9.11 1.68 -8.52
CA LYS A 33 9.32 2.90 -9.32
C LYS A 33 9.54 2.61 -10.80
N SER A 34 10.03 1.41 -11.11
CA SER A 34 10.24 0.95 -12.48
C SER A 34 8.92 0.80 -13.24
N GLY A 35 7.78 0.65 -12.54
CA GLY A 35 6.47 0.37 -13.13
C GLY A 35 6.33 -1.04 -13.74
N LEU A 36 7.41 -1.83 -13.77
CA LEU A 36 7.40 -3.25 -14.12
C LEU A 36 6.92 -4.05 -12.92
N THR A 37 5.60 -4.14 -12.75
CA THR A 37 5.04 -5.23 -11.95
C THR A 37 5.05 -6.46 -12.87
N SER A 38 5.48 -7.62 -12.36
CA SER A 38 5.52 -8.88 -13.12
C SER A 38 4.11 -9.46 -13.39
N GLY A 39 3.10 -8.60 -13.55
CA GLY A 39 1.68 -8.94 -13.57
C GLY A 39 1.08 -9.16 -12.18
N PHE A 40 1.85 -8.88 -11.11
CA PHE A 40 1.40 -8.98 -9.73
C PHE A 40 1.40 -7.59 -9.09
N ASP A 41 0.22 -7.08 -8.75
CA ASP A 41 0.10 -5.91 -7.90
C ASP A 41 0.41 -6.34 -6.46
N LEU A 42 1.58 -5.99 -5.96
CA LEU A 42 1.98 -6.26 -4.57
C LEU A 42 1.26 -5.30 -3.59
N ALA A 43 0.62 -4.25 -4.12
CA ALA A 43 -0.09 -3.26 -3.36
C ALA A 43 -1.15 -3.88 -2.46
N GLY A 44 -0.97 -3.72 -1.16
CA GLY A 44 -1.98 -4.10 -0.18
C GLY A 44 -2.19 -5.61 -0.09
N LEU A 45 -1.25 -6.46 -0.53
CA LEU A 45 -1.30 -7.92 -0.30
C LEU A 45 -0.92 -8.30 1.13
N VAL A 46 -0.08 -7.50 1.77
CA VAL A 46 0.44 -7.77 3.11
C VAL A 46 -0.21 -6.83 4.11
N LYS A 47 -0.63 -7.38 5.24
CA LYS A 47 -1.05 -6.64 6.43
C LYS A 47 -0.30 -7.11 7.66
N MET A 48 -0.04 -6.20 8.60
CA MET A 48 0.37 -6.52 9.95
C MET A 48 -0.82 -6.40 10.88
N GLY A 49 -1.16 -7.52 11.52
CA GLY A 49 -2.27 -7.67 12.46
C GLY A 49 -1.78 -8.09 13.86
N GLY A 50 -2.72 -8.42 14.74
CA GLY A 50 -2.42 -8.95 16.07
C GLY A 50 -2.40 -7.86 17.15
N THR A 51 -1.57 -8.04 18.17
CA THR A 51 -1.42 -7.05 19.25
C THR A 51 -0.09 -6.32 19.14
N LEU A 52 0.06 -5.17 19.81
CA LEU A 52 1.32 -4.43 19.89
C LEU A 52 2.45 -5.29 20.48
N ALA A 53 2.13 -6.16 21.45
CA ALA A 53 3.09 -7.07 22.06
C ALA A 53 3.48 -8.26 21.16
N ASN A 54 2.61 -8.66 20.23
CA ASN A 54 2.87 -9.77 19.32
C ASN A 54 2.26 -9.50 17.93
N PRO A 55 2.87 -8.58 17.17
CA PRO A 55 2.40 -8.26 15.82
C PRO A 55 2.69 -9.44 14.89
N LYS A 56 1.76 -9.72 13.99
CA LYS A 56 1.88 -10.81 13.01
C LYS A 56 1.68 -10.29 11.60
N ALA A 57 2.60 -10.64 10.71
CA ALA A 57 2.39 -10.47 9.28
C ALA A 57 1.34 -11.47 8.79
N GLY A 58 0.47 -11.02 7.90
CA GLY A 58 -0.57 -11.82 7.29
C GLY A 58 -0.94 -11.28 5.93
N ILE A 59 -1.83 -12.03 5.26
CA ILE A 59 -2.31 -11.69 3.93
C ILE A 59 -3.57 -10.81 4.07
N ASN A 60 -3.62 -9.73 3.31
CA ASN A 60 -4.81 -8.94 3.16
C ASN A 60 -5.68 -9.54 2.05
N GLN A 61 -6.72 -10.26 2.45
CA GLN A 61 -7.63 -10.96 1.54
C GLN A 61 -8.27 -10.02 0.50
N ALA A 62 -8.58 -8.77 0.87
CA ALA A 62 -9.12 -7.80 -0.06
C ALA A 62 -8.13 -7.43 -1.18
N GLY A 63 -6.84 -7.26 -0.83
CA GLY A 63 -5.78 -7.01 -1.81
C GLY A 63 -5.57 -8.19 -2.76
N VAL A 64 -5.63 -9.42 -2.23
CA VAL A 64 -5.51 -10.65 -3.04
C VAL A 64 -6.65 -10.78 -4.05
N VAL A 65 -7.89 -10.51 -3.64
CA VAL A 65 -9.06 -10.59 -4.53
C VAL A 65 -8.95 -9.59 -5.67
N ASN A 66 -8.60 -8.33 -5.36
CA ASN A 66 -8.43 -7.31 -6.41
C ASN A 66 -7.31 -7.70 -7.39
N SER A 67 -6.20 -8.24 -6.90
CA SER A 67 -5.10 -8.71 -7.76
C SER A 67 -5.55 -9.82 -8.71
N ALA A 68 -6.34 -10.79 -8.22
CA ALA A 68 -6.87 -11.87 -9.03
C ALA A 68 -7.84 -11.36 -10.12
N VAL A 69 -8.65 -10.35 -9.82
CA VAL A 69 -9.56 -9.71 -10.78
C VAL A 69 -8.77 -9.00 -11.89
N SER A 70 -7.76 -8.19 -11.54
CA SER A 70 -6.92 -7.51 -12.53
C SER A 70 -6.24 -8.49 -13.49
N ILE A 71 -5.67 -9.57 -12.96
CA ILE A 71 -5.05 -10.63 -13.78
C ILE A 71 -6.09 -11.28 -14.71
N GLY A 72 -7.27 -11.63 -14.17
CA GLY A 72 -8.36 -12.22 -14.94
C GLY A 72 -8.84 -11.31 -16.08
N LEU A 73 -9.02 -10.02 -15.81
CA LEU A 73 -9.33 -9.01 -16.83
C LEU A 73 -8.18 -8.86 -17.85
N GLY A 74 -6.94 -8.94 -17.39
CA GLY A 74 -5.75 -9.00 -18.23
C GLY A 74 -5.83 -10.10 -19.27
N PHE A 75 -6.15 -11.33 -18.86
CA PHE A 75 -6.34 -12.45 -19.78
C PHE A 75 -7.54 -12.24 -20.72
N LEU A 76 -8.69 -11.83 -20.20
CA LEU A 76 -9.92 -11.64 -21.00
C LEU A 76 -9.77 -10.52 -22.05
N THR A 77 -8.96 -9.50 -21.78
CA THR A 77 -8.72 -8.37 -22.68
C THR A 77 -7.50 -8.58 -23.59
N GLY A 78 -6.91 -9.78 -23.63
CA GLY A 78 -5.75 -10.08 -24.47
C GLY A 78 -4.47 -9.35 -24.03
N GLY A 79 -4.30 -9.07 -22.74
CA GLY A 79 -3.16 -8.39 -22.15
C GLY A 79 -3.26 -6.87 -22.11
N VAL A 80 -4.30 -6.27 -22.70
CA VAL A 80 -4.48 -4.81 -22.74
C VAL A 80 -4.58 -4.21 -21.34
N SER A 81 -5.29 -4.86 -20.41
CA SER A 81 -5.41 -4.36 -19.03
C SER A 81 -4.07 -4.36 -18.29
N ILE A 82 -3.24 -5.39 -18.49
CA ILE A 82 -1.89 -5.48 -17.89
C ILE A 82 -0.99 -4.36 -18.44
N LEU A 83 -1.04 -4.10 -19.75
CA LEU A 83 -0.30 -3.00 -20.36
C LEU A 83 -0.76 -1.63 -19.82
N ALA A 84 -2.07 -1.46 -19.63
CA ALA A 84 -2.63 -0.24 -19.07
C ALA A 84 -2.20 -0.02 -17.61
N GLU A 85 -2.21 -1.07 -16.78
CA GLU A 85 -1.72 -1.01 -15.39
C GLU A 85 -0.22 -0.69 -15.32
N ASN A 86 0.60 -1.31 -16.17
CA ASN A 86 2.04 -1.02 -16.24
C ASN A 86 2.32 0.41 -16.72
N ALA A 87 1.60 0.89 -17.75
CA ALA A 87 1.75 2.26 -18.23
C ALA A 87 1.33 3.30 -17.17
N ARG A 88 0.26 3.01 -16.41
CA ARG A 88 -0.16 3.85 -15.27
C ARG A 88 0.88 3.85 -14.16
N SER A 89 1.44 2.68 -13.83
CA SER A 89 2.48 2.55 -12.80
C SER A 89 3.75 3.33 -13.15
N MET A 90 4.19 3.27 -14.42
CA MET A 90 5.35 4.03 -14.90
C MET A 90 5.14 5.55 -14.93
N THR A 91 3.90 6.01 -15.12
CA THR A 91 3.57 7.44 -15.24
C THR A 91 3.16 8.09 -13.93
N SER A 92 2.68 7.31 -12.96
CA SER A 92 2.33 7.77 -11.62
C SER A 92 3.57 7.99 -10.75
N LYS A 93 4.01 9.24 -10.63
CA LYS A 93 5.01 9.62 -9.62
C LYS A 93 4.39 9.60 -8.23
N SER A 94 4.76 8.63 -7.39
CA SER A 94 4.39 8.57 -5.97
C SER A 94 5.40 9.34 -5.13
N HIS A 95 4.95 10.12 -4.13
CA HIS A 95 5.82 10.85 -3.20
C HIS A 95 5.36 10.55 -1.76
N PRO A 96 5.46 9.28 -1.32
CA PRO A 96 4.76 8.81 -0.12
C PRO A 96 5.24 9.51 1.16
N CYS A 97 6.52 9.89 1.25
CA CYS A 97 7.05 10.64 2.38
C CYS A 97 6.46 12.04 2.45
N ARG A 98 6.33 12.73 1.31
CA ARG A 98 5.72 14.06 1.25
C ARG A 98 4.24 13.99 1.61
N ASP A 99 3.53 13.01 1.07
CA ASP A 99 2.08 12.87 1.25
C ASP A 99 1.71 12.43 2.67
N ALA A 100 2.62 11.76 3.39
CA ALA A 100 2.44 11.40 4.79
C ALA A 100 2.72 12.54 5.78
N LEU A 101 3.39 13.62 5.35
CA LEU A 101 3.70 14.75 6.22
C LEU A 101 2.46 15.62 6.43
N HIS A 102 2.10 15.81 7.69
CA HIS A 102 1.07 16.77 8.10
C HIS A 102 1.66 17.80 9.08
N PRO A 103 1.30 19.08 8.97
CA PRO A 103 1.64 20.08 9.98
C PRO A 103 1.23 19.61 11.38
N TRP A 104 2.08 19.85 12.38
CA TRP A 104 1.79 19.44 13.77
C TRP A 104 0.46 19.97 14.30
N ALA A 105 0.09 21.19 13.89
CA ALA A 105 -1.18 21.83 14.25
C ALA A 105 -2.42 21.05 13.75
N ASP A 106 -2.30 20.31 12.64
CA ASP A 106 -3.37 19.49 12.09
C ASP A 106 -3.50 18.14 12.83
N ILE A 107 -2.45 17.73 13.54
CA ILE A 107 -2.37 16.46 14.28
C ILE A 107 -2.77 16.67 15.75
N TYR A 108 -2.34 17.76 16.38
CA TYR A 108 -2.64 18.08 17.78
C TYR A 108 -3.35 19.45 17.88
N PRO A 109 -4.69 19.48 18.00
CA PRO A 109 -5.47 20.73 18.09
C PRO A 109 -5.10 21.60 19.30
N GLY A 110 -4.44 21.03 20.31
CA GLY A 110 -3.95 21.74 21.49
C GLY A 110 -2.60 22.43 21.30
N ALA A 111 -2.01 22.44 20.10
CA ALA A 111 -0.69 23.00 19.83
C ALA A 111 -0.66 24.55 19.68
N LYS A 112 -1.68 25.27 20.18
CA LYS A 112 -1.74 26.74 20.11
C LYS A 112 -1.21 27.39 21.38
#